data_AF-E2SBX3-F1
#
_entry.id   AF-E2SBX3-F1
#
_cell.length_a   1.000
_cell.length_b   1.000
_cell.length_c   1.000
_cell.angle_alpha   90.00
_cell.angle_beta   90.00
_cell.angle_gamma   90.00
#
_symmetry.space_group_name_H-M   'P 1'
#
loop_
_entity.id
_entity.type
_entity.pdbx_description
1 polymer ?
#
loop_
_entity_poly.entity_id
_entity_poly.type
_entity_poly.pdbx_seq_one_letter_code
_entity_poly.pdbx_strand_id
1 'polypeptide(L)'
;MRSNRHDSSCATCRTRVPAGTGLLIGRPGSWRVTCVGCRPTAPPPGDHAGWHLGPVASLDLETTGVDPLRDRVVSFALLDDQVERSGLVDPGVPIPEGASAVHGLDAAALRGAPAPRGALTEVLDWVQQVVDRGVPLVVFNAPYDLTMLRAEAERWGLVQPDWSRLLVIDPYVVDWGIVRGELGPRRLTDVAAYYEVELANAHDALADARAALEVARQIAARHVGVGTATVEDLVTDQRRWYAERADDWNRWARTAGRELDDPQGWPLITAATVRRSA
;
A
#
# COMPACT_ATOMS: atom_id res chain seq x y z
N MET A 1 -12.38 8.68 2.02
CA MET A 1 -13.56 8.76 2.94
C MET A 1 -14.86 8.51 2.16
N ARG A 2 -15.88 7.88 2.77
CA ARG A 2 -17.15 7.56 2.08
C ARG A 2 -18.25 8.57 2.41
N SER A 3 -19.21 8.79 1.53
CA SER A 3 -20.36 9.66 1.83
C SER A 3 -21.35 9.01 2.80
N ASN A 4 -22.02 9.82 3.63
CA ASN A 4 -23.08 9.35 4.52
C ASN A 4 -24.31 8.89 3.73
N ARG A 5 -24.94 7.78 4.13
CA ARG A 5 -26.12 7.23 3.43
C ARG A 5 -27.46 7.80 3.90
N HIS A 6 -27.48 8.39 5.09
CA HIS A 6 -28.69 8.90 5.72
C HIS A 6 -28.44 10.30 6.28
N ASP A 7 -29.49 11.09 6.40
CA ASP A 7 -29.46 12.36 7.13
C ASP A 7 -28.91 12.13 8.54
N SER A 8 -27.99 13.00 8.95
CA SER A 8 -27.33 12.94 10.26
C SER A 8 -26.97 14.34 10.74
N SER A 9 -26.47 14.45 11.96
CA SER A 9 -25.79 15.66 12.44
C SER A 9 -24.28 15.48 12.35
N CYS A 10 -23.56 16.55 12.01
CA CYS A 10 -22.11 16.58 12.04
C CYS A 10 -21.61 16.28 13.46
N ALA A 11 -20.69 15.34 13.60
CA ALA A 11 -20.12 14.94 14.89
C ALA A 11 -19.34 16.08 15.58
N THR A 12 -18.84 17.05 14.80
CA THR A 12 -18.05 18.18 15.29
C THR A 12 -18.92 19.39 15.59
N CYS A 13 -19.59 19.98 14.59
CA CYS A 13 -20.31 21.24 14.72
C CYS A 13 -21.83 21.09 14.89
N ARG A 14 -22.35 19.86 14.97
CA ARG A 14 -23.78 19.52 15.15
C ARG A 14 -24.74 20.01 14.06
N THR A 15 -24.25 20.69 13.03
CA THR A 15 -25.04 21.10 11.86
C THR A 15 -25.66 19.89 11.17
N ARG A 16 -26.88 20.04 10.65
CA ARG A 16 -27.55 18.99 9.85
C ARG A 16 -26.75 18.68 8.59
N VAL A 17 -26.57 17.39 8.32
CA VAL A 17 -25.86 16.84 7.16
C VAL A 17 -26.84 15.94 6.41
N PRO A 18 -27.44 16.42 5.31
CA PRO A 18 -28.28 15.58 4.45
C PRO A 18 -27.55 14.32 3.95
N ALA A 19 -28.30 13.29 3.58
CA ALA A 19 -27.77 12.10 2.94
C ALA A 19 -26.93 12.48 1.69
N GLY A 20 -25.73 11.90 1.59
CA GLY A 20 -24.82 12.09 0.46
C GLY A 20 -23.95 13.35 0.52
N THR A 21 -24.19 14.30 1.45
CA THR A 21 -23.49 15.59 1.46
C THR A 21 -22.34 15.69 2.48
N GLY A 22 -22.20 14.69 3.36
CA GLY A 22 -21.13 14.61 4.34
C GLY A 22 -20.28 13.36 4.20
N LEU A 23 -19.31 13.21 5.10
CA LEU A 23 -18.31 12.14 5.07
C LEU A 23 -18.41 11.25 6.31
N LEU A 24 -18.20 9.96 6.12
CA LEU A 24 -18.06 8.96 7.17
C LEU A 24 -16.59 8.84 7.56
N ILE A 25 -16.31 9.09 8.83
CA ILE A 25 -15.00 8.88 9.46
C ILE A 25 -15.15 7.90 10.63
N GLY A 26 -14.04 7.32 11.08
CA GLY A 26 -13.98 6.35 12.17
C GLY A 26 -13.65 4.94 11.69
N ARG A 27 -13.81 3.99 12.62
CA ARG A 27 -13.47 2.58 12.43
C ARG A 27 -14.71 1.76 12.06
N PRO A 28 -14.54 0.54 11.51
CA PRO A 28 -15.65 -0.39 11.33
C PRO A 28 -16.47 -0.55 12.63
N GLY A 29 -17.78 -0.29 12.55
CA GLY A 29 -18.69 -0.35 13.69
C GLY A 29 -18.78 0.92 14.56
N SER A 30 -17.95 1.93 14.32
CA SER A 30 -17.94 3.20 15.06
C SER A 30 -17.80 4.40 14.10
N TRP A 31 -18.70 4.45 13.12
CA TRP A 31 -18.72 5.49 12.09
C TRP A 31 -19.39 6.77 12.61
N ARG A 32 -18.83 7.91 12.25
CA ARG A 32 -19.34 9.26 12.57
C ARG A 32 -19.46 10.06 11.28
N VAL A 33 -20.51 10.89 11.18
CA VAL A 33 -20.71 11.78 10.03
C VAL A 33 -20.07 13.14 10.31
N THR A 34 -19.32 13.68 9.36
CA THR A 34 -18.83 15.06 9.36
C THR A 34 -19.41 15.83 8.17
N CYS A 35 -19.68 17.12 8.36
CA CYS A 35 -19.96 18.01 7.24
C CYS A 35 -18.65 18.35 6.50
N VAL A 36 -18.74 18.83 5.26
CA VAL A 36 -17.57 19.19 4.43
C VAL A 36 -16.63 20.16 5.14
N GLY A 37 -17.18 21.18 5.83
CA GLY A 37 -16.38 22.18 6.55
C GLY A 37 -15.70 21.65 7.82
N CYS A 38 -16.11 20.49 8.35
CA CYS A 38 -15.49 19.84 9.50
C CYS A 38 -14.75 18.55 9.09
N ARG A 39 -14.52 18.33 7.79
CA ARG A 39 -13.74 17.18 7.33
C ARG A 39 -12.33 17.29 7.90
N PRO A 40 -11.73 16.20 8.40
CA PRO A 40 -10.31 16.19 8.72
C PRO A 40 -9.51 16.52 7.47
N THR A 41 -8.50 17.37 7.62
CA THR A 41 -7.51 17.68 6.58
C THR A 41 -6.14 17.32 7.12
N ALA A 42 -5.23 16.91 6.24
CA ALA A 42 -3.84 16.73 6.62
C ALA A 42 -3.28 18.07 7.16
N PRO A 43 -2.35 18.04 8.13
CA PRO A 43 -1.68 19.27 8.55
C PRO A 43 -0.92 19.90 7.37
N PRO A 44 -0.62 21.21 7.42
CA PRO A 44 0.21 21.81 6.37
C PRO A 44 1.61 21.18 6.35
N PRO A 45 2.28 21.12 5.19
CA PRO A 45 3.68 20.73 5.12
C PRO A 45 4.56 21.63 6.00
N GLY A 46 5.52 21.03 6.71
CA GLY A 46 6.59 21.72 7.41
C GLY A 46 7.78 22.02 6.50
N ASP A 47 8.79 22.70 7.05
CA ASP A 47 10.03 23.13 6.40
C ASP A 47 11.27 22.32 6.86
N HIS A 48 11.05 21.25 7.64
CA HIS A 48 12.13 20.45 8.19
C HIS A 48 12.82 19.58 7.13
N ALA A 49 14.13 19.36 7.29
CA ALA A 49 14.85 18.34 6.55
C ALA A 49 14.37 16.92 6.95
N GLY A 50 14.65 15.93 6.11
CA GLY A 50 14.29 14.55 6.39
C GLY A 50 14.55 13.61 5.21
N TRP A 51 14.28 12.32 5.41
CA TRP A 51 14.48 11.30 4.37
C TRP A 51 13.67 11.58 3.09
N HIS A 52 12.52 12.24 3.23
CA HIS A 52 11.61 12.58 2.14
C HIS A 52 12.16 13.58 1.12
N LEU A 53 13.25 14.29 1.45
CA LEU A 53 13.99 15.17 0.53
C LEU A 53 15.16 14.46 -0.16
N GLY A 54 15.48 13.23 0.26
CA GLY A 54 16.57 12.43 -0.29
C GLY A 54 16.12 11.43 -1.36
N PRO A 55 17.04 10.55 -1.80
CA PRO A 55 16.74 9.43 -2.68
C PRO A 55 15.74 8.48 -2.02
N VAL A 56 14.68 8.15 -2.75
CA VAL A 56 13.65 7.19 -2.34
C VAL A 56 13.22 6.44 -3.59
N ALA A 57 13.11 5.13 -3.50
CA ALA A 57 12.61 4.27 -4.56
C ALA A 57 11.13 3.92 -4.32
N SER A 58 10.39 3.48 -5.33
CA SER A 58 9.04 2.95 -5.19
C SER A 58 8.78 1.80 -6.15
N LEU A 59 7.96 0.85 -5.70
CA LEU A 59 7.53 -0.33 -6.44
C LEU A 59 6.05 -0.56 -6.23
N ASP A 60 5.38 -0.97 -7.31
CA ASP A 60 3.99 -1.40 -7.32
C ASP A 60 3.79 -2.51 -8.36
N LEU A 61 2.87 -3.44 -8.10
CA LEU A 61 2.53 -4.56 -8.98
C LEU A 61 1.02 -4.61 -9.25
N GLU A 62 0.67 -4.94 -10.49
CA GLU A 62 -0.65 -5.46 -10.81
C GLU A 62 -0.61 -6.97 -10.89
N THR A 63 -1.67 -7.64 -10.45
CA THR A 63 -1.67 -9.10 -10.30
C THR A 63 -3.00 -9.72 -10.75
N THR A 64 -3.01 -11.05 -10.86
CA THR A 64 -4.21 -11.82 -11.19
C THR A 64 -5.23 -11.91 -10.05
N GLY A 65 -4.94 -11.40 -8.84
CA GLY A 65 -5.81 -11.60 -7.69
C GLY A 65 -5.34 -10.92 -6.40
N VAL A 66 -5.63 -11.50 -5.24
CA VAL A 66 -5.39 -10.88 -3.92
C VAL A 66 -4.63 -11.79 -2.95
N ASP A 67 -4.22 -12.99 -3.37
CA ASP A 67 -3.40 -13.91 -2.59
C ASP A 67 -1.92 -13.81 -3.04
N PRO A 68 -1.05 -13.13 -2.27
CA PRO A 68 0.34 -12.92 -2.65
C PRO A 68 1.21 -14.20 -2.61
N LEU A 69 0.65 -15.35 -2.26
CA LEU A 69 1.34 -16.64 -2.34
C LEU A 69 0.91 -17.44 -3.57
N ARG A 70 -0.31 -17.22 -4.07
CA ARG A 70 -0.93 -18.03 -5.12
C ARG A 70 -1.15 -17.31 -6.43
N ASP A 71 -1.36 -16.01 -6.43
CA ASP A 71 -1.61 -15.23 -7.64
C ASP A 71 -0.31 -14.98 -8.43
N ARG A 72 -0.44 -14.29 -9.57
CA ARG A 72 0.65 -13.98 -10.50
C ARG A 72 0.77 -12.50 -10.76
N VAL A 73 1.99 -12.03 -10.94
CA VAL A 73 2.27 -10.66 -11.42
C VAL A 73 1.90 -10.55 -12.90
N VAL A 74 1.22 -9.46 -13.28
CA VAL A 74 0.87 -9.13 -14.67
C VAL A 74 1.47 -7.79 -15.14
N SER A 75 1.80 -6.90 -14.21
CA SER A 75 2.52 -5.65 -14.49
C SER A 75 3.35 -5.26 -13.27
N PHE A 76 4.39 -4.46 -13.49
CA PHE A 76 5.20 -3.87 -12.45
C PHE A 76 5.57 -2.43 -12.80
N ALA A 77 5.88 -1.64 -11.77
CA ALA A 77 6.54 -0.36 -11.89
C ALA A 77 7.69 -0.24 -10.90
N LEU A 78 8.81 0.33 -11.36
CA LEU A 78 10.03 0.58 -10.62
C LEU A 78 10.37 2.06 -10.79
N LEU A 79 10.46 2.78 -9.68
CA LEU A 79 10.84 4.18 -9.68
C LEU A 79 11.97 4.44 -8.68
N ASP A 80 12.97 5.18 -9.09
CA ASP A 80 13.92 5.85 -8.21
C ASP A 80 14.41 7.14 -8.90
N ASP A 81 15.53 7.71 -8.44
CA ASP A 81 16.12 8.92 -9.03
C ASP A 81 16.75 8.69 -10.42
N GLN A 82 16.99 7.43 -10.79
CA GLN A 82 17.68 7.02 -12.01
C GLN A 82 16.76 6.24 -12.98
N VAL A 83 15.73 5.60 -12.45
CA VAL A 83 14.86 4.66 -13.13
C VAL A 83 13.43 5.13 -12.99
N GLU A 84 12.74 5.22 -14.11
CA GLU A 84 11.29 5.20 -14.16
C GLU A 84 10.91 4.18 -15.22
N ARG A 85 10.44 3.01 -14.79
CA ARG A 85 10.18 1.89 -15.68
C ARG A 85 8.92 1.17 -15.26
N SER A 86 8.09 0.81 -16.23
CA SER A 86 7.03 -0.16 -16.06
C SER A 86 7.13 -1.25 -17.13
N GLY A 87 6.55 -2.41 -16.85
CA GLY A 87 6.57 -3.54 -17.77
C GLY A 87 5.43 -4.51 -17.50
N LEU A 88 5.04 -5.23 -18.55
CA LEU A 88 4.05 -6.30 -18.48
C LEU A 88 4.73 -7.65 -18.26
N VAL A 89 3.97 -8.59 -17.69
CA VAL A 89 4.39 -9.97 -17.48
C VAL A 89 3.29 -10.89 -18.00
N ASP A 90 3.62 -11.86 -18.86
CA ASP A 90 2.68 -12.94 -19.16
C ASP A 90 2.64 -13.89 -17.95
N PRO A 91 1.54 -13.95 -17.18
CA PRO A 91 1.49 -14.73 -15.95
C PRO A 91 1.47 -16.25 -16.20
N GLY A 92 1.30 -16.70 -17.45
CA GLY A 92 1.18 -18.11 -17.83
C GLY A 92 -0.08 -18.80 -17.31
N VAL A 93 -1.05 -18.03 -16.78
CA VAL A 93 -2.34 -18.49 -16.27
C VAL A 93 -3.46 -17.54 -16.73
N PRO A 94 -4.73 -18.00 -16.76
CA PRO A 94 -5.85 -17.11 -17.05
C PRO A 94 -5.96 -15.97 -16.02
N ILE A 95 -6.19 -14.75 -16.51
CA ILE A 95 -6.47 -13.59 -15.66
C ILE A 95 -7.98 -13.59 -15.34
N PRO A 96 -8.38 -13.59 -14.06
CA PRO A 96 -9.78 -13.47 -13.70
C PRO A 96 -10.39 -12.15 -14.19
N GLU A 97 -11.64 -12.18 -14.67
CA GLU A 97 -12.34 -10.96 -15.15
C GLU A 97 -12.39 -9.85 -14.10
N GLY A 98 -12.51 -10.21 -12.82
CA GLY A 98 -12.50 -9.24 -11.72
C GLY A 98 -11.17 -8.47 -11.60
N ALA A 99 -10.03 -9.12 -11.87
CA ALA A 99 -8.72 -8.47 -11.88
C ALA A 99 -8.59 -7.58 -13.13
N SER A 100 -8.91 -8.12 -14.32
CA SER A 100 -8.90 -7.34 -15.56
C SER A 100 -9.83 -6.12 -15.53
N ALA A 101 -10.96 -6.19 -14.82
CA ALA A 101 -11.86 -5.05 -14.65
C ALA A 101 -11.29 -3.95 -13.73
N VAL A 102 -10.34 -4.30 -12.86
CA VAL A 102 -9.67 -3.37 -11.95
C VAL A 102 -8.52 -2.67 -12.67
N HIS A 103 -7.56 -3.42 -13.23
CA HIS A 103 -6.33 -2.86 -13.80
C HIS A 103 -6.32 -2.77 -15.33
N GLY A 104 -7.40 -3.21 -16.00
CA GLY A 104 -7.54 -3.09 -17.46
C GLY A 104 -6.64 -4.01 -18.30
N LEU A 105 -5.94 -4.96 -17.69
CA LEU A 105 -5.07 -5.92 -18.40
C LEU A 105 -5.80 -7.25 -18.56
N ASP A 106 -6.16 -7.58 -19.79
CA ASP A 106 -6.69 -8.87 -20.17
C ASP A 106 -5.64 -9.69 -20.93
N ALA A 107 -6.00 -10.92 -21.33
CA ALA A 107 -5.12 -11.77 -22.12
C ALA A 107 -4.69 -11.12 -23.45
N ALA A 108 -5.50 -10.19 -24.00
CA ALA A 108 -5.18 -9.48 -25.24
C ALA A 108 -4.11 -8.40 -25.03
N ALA A 109 -4.18 -7.68 -23.90
CA ALA A 109 -3.21 -6.67 -23.49
C ALA A 109 -1.82 -7.27 -23.20
N LEU A 110 -1.77 -8.50 -22.66
CA LEU A 110 -0.51 -9.19 -22.32
C LEU A 110 0.11 -9.99 -23.49
N ARG A 111 -0.47 -9.96 -24.70
CA ARG A 111 0.09 -10.70 -25.84
C ARG A 111 1.49 -10.22 -26.17
N GLY A 112 2.46 -11.13 -26.12
CA GLY A 112 3.86 -10.83 -26.39
C GLY A 112 4.60 -10.21 -25.20
N ALA A 113 3.96 -10.10 -24.03
CA ALA A 113 4.66 -9.75 -22.80
C ALA A 113 5.72 -10.82 -22.46
N PRO A 114 6.85 -10.43 -21.83
CA PRO A 114 7.86 -11.38 -21.40
C PRO A 114 7.30 -12.43 -20.43
N ALA A 115 7.85 -13.64 -20.50
CA ALA A 115 7.56 -14.69 -19.53
C ALA A 115 8.08 -14.30 -18.12
N PRO A 116 7.49 -14.83 -17.03
CA PRO A 116 7.76 -14.38 -15.67
C PRO A 116 9.24 -14.45 -15.29
N ARG A 117 9.95 -15.51 -15.72
CA ARG A 117 11.38 -15.67 -15.43
C ARG A 117 12.21 -14.46 -15.90
N GLY A 118 11.93 -13.92 -17.09
CA GLY A 118 12.69 -12.79 -17.62
C GLY A 118 12.32 -11.47 -16.94
N ALA A 119 11.03 -11.16 -16.91
CA ALA A 119 10.56 -9.90 -16.34
C ALA A 119 10.84 -9.78 -14.84
N LEU A 120 10.66 -10.86 -14.08
CA LEU A 120 10.82 -10.81 -12.63
C LEU A 120 12.29 -10.87 -12.19
N THR A 121 13.19 -11.43 -13.00
CA THR A 121 14.63 -11.28 -12.76
C THR A 121 15.02 -9.81 -12.78
N GLU A 122 14.53 -9.03 -13.75
CA GLU A 122 14.79 -7.59 -13.83
C GLU A 122 14.30 -6.85 -12.58
N VAL A 123 13.09 -7.16 -12.11
CA VAL A 123 12.51 -6.54 -10.91
C VAL A 123 13.34 -6.88 -9.67
N LEU A 124 13.69 -8.16 -9.47
CA LEU A 124 14.46 -8.62 -8.32
C LEU A 124 15.89 -8.05 -8.31
N ASP A 125 16.53 -7.96 -9.48
CA ASP A 125 17.86 -7.34 -9.63
C ASP A 125 17.81 -5.84 -9.29
N TRP A 126 16.75 -5.14 -9.71
CA TRP A 126 16.57 -3.74 -9.34
C TRP A 126 16.33 -3.57 -7.83
N VAL A 127 15.52 -4.42 -7.20
CA VAL A 127 15.33 -4.40 -5.74
C VAL A 127 16.66 -4.65 -5.01
N GLN A 128 17.49 -5.58 -5.50
CA GLN A 128 18.82 -5.81 -4.93
C GLN A 128 19.71 -4.57 -5.07
N GLN A 129 19.67 -3.85 -6.19
CA GLN A 129 20.41 -2.59 -6.35
C GLN A 129 19.93 -1.52 -5.38
N VAL A 130 18.62 -1.41 -5.14
CA VAL A 130 18.06 -0.50 -4.11
C VAL A 130 18.60 -0.86 -2.73
N VAL A 131 18.64 -2.15 -2.37
CA VAL A 131 19.23 -2.65 -1.12
C VAL A 131 20.71 -2.28 -1.01
N ASP A 132 21.49 -2.44 -2.08
CA ASP A 132 22.93 -2.15 -2.05
C ASP A 132 23.26 -0.67 -1.96
N ARG A 133 22.37 0.19 -2.48
CA ARG A 133 22.48 1.66 -2.30
C ARG A 133 21.97 2.13 -0.94
N GLY A 134 21.28 1.29 -0.17
CA GLY A 134 20.66 1.68 1.10
C GLY A 134 19.53 2.70 0.93
N VAL A 135 18.87 2.71 -0.23
CA VAL A 135 17.76 3.63 -0.52
C VAL A 135 16.46 3.03 0.02
N PRO A 136 15.60 3.80 0.73
CA PRO A 136 14.30 3.32 1.16
C PRO A 136 13.40 2.99 -0.04
N LEU A 137 12.73 1.84 0.01
CA LEU A 137 11.73 1.41 -0.96
C LEU A 137 10.32 1.69 -0.44
N VAL A 138 9.58 2.52 -1.17
CA VAL A 138 8.17 2.82 -0.92
C VAL A 138 7.29 1.80 -1.62
N VAL A 139 6.48 1.08 -0.83
CA VAL A 139 5.48 0.13 -1.34
C VAL A 139 4.20 0.30 -0.53
N PHE A 140 3.09 0.61 -1.19
CA PHE A 140 1.83 0.81 -0.50
C PHE A 140 1.19 -0.53 -0.16
N ASN A 141 1.02 -0.84 1.14
CA ASN A 141 0.65 -2.19 1.60
C ASN A 141 1.73 -3.25 1.24
N ALA A 142 2.97 -2.96 1.63
CA ALA A 142 4.17 -3.74 1.33
C ALA A 142 4.07 -5.27 1.56
N PRO A 143 3.36 -5.79 2.58
CA PRO A 143 3.17 -7.23 2.76
C PRO A 143 2.61 -7.94 1.54
N TYR A 144 1.87 -7.25 0.68
CA TYR A 144 1.33 -7.82 -0.53
C TYR A 144 2.41 -7.97 -1.61
N ASP A 145 2.90 -6.86 -2.17
CA ASP A 145 3.83 -6.86 -3.31
C ASP A 145 5.14 -7.57 -3.02
N LEU A 146 5.73 -7.33 -1.84
CA LEU A 146 7.01 -7.95 -1.50
C LEU A 146 6.86 -9.45 -1.29
N THR A 147 5.73 -9.90 -0.73
CA THR A 147 5.45 -11.34 -0.61
C THR A 147 5.21 -11.96 -1.99
N MET A 148 4.50 -11.26 -2.88
CA MET A 148 4.27 -11.68 -4.26
C MET A 148 5.60 -11.85 -5.02
N LEU A 149 6.51 -10.88 -4.93
CA LEU A 149 7.85 -10.99 -5.54
C LEU A 149 8.64 -12.16 -4.98
N ARG A 150 8.63 -12.36 -3.66
CA ARG A 150 9.32 -13.49 -3.04
C ARG A 150 8.72 -14.83 -3.49
N ALA A 151 7.40 -14.93 -3.54
CA ALA A 151 6.70 -16.15 -3.97
C ALA A 151 6.97 -16.46 -5.46
N GLU A 152 7.00 -15.45 -6.33
CA GLU A 152 7.41 -15.62 -7.72
C GLU A 152 8.87 -16.03 -7.84
N ALA A 153 9.77 -15.40 -7.07
CA ALA A 153 11.18 -15.75 -7.08
C ALA A 153 11.41 -17.23 -6.68
N GLU A 154 10.71 -17.70 -5.65
CA GLU A 154 10.71 -19.11 -5.25
C GLU A 154 10.14 -20.02 -6.35
N ARG A 155 8.99 -19.64 -6.93
CA ARG A 155 8.29 -20.40 -7.97
C ARG A 155 9.14 -20.62 -9.21
N TRP A 156 9.93 -19.62 -9.59
CA TRP A 156 10.77 -19.66 -10.79
C TRP A 156 12.24 -19.97 -10.49
N GLY A 157 12.63 -20.21 -9.24
CA GLY A 157 14.02 -20.45 -8.85
C GLY A 157 14.94 -19.28 -9.22
N LEU A 158 14.49 -18.05 -8.95
CA LEU A 158 15.23 -16.82 -9.20
C LEU A 158 16.09 -16.45 -7.99
N VAL A 159 17.17 -15.71 -8.26
CA VAL A 159 17.97 -15.09 -7.20
C VAL A 159 17.10 -14.05 -6.49
N GLN A 160 17.10 -14.11 -5.16
CA GLN A 160 16.33 -13.19 -4.33
C GLN A 160 17.22 -12.05 -3.83
N PRO A 161 16.68 -10.84 -3.67
CA PRO A 161 17.39 -9.77 -2.99
C PRO A 161 17.58 -10.11 -1.50
N ASP A 162 18.53 -9.43 -0.86
CA ASP A 162 18.69 -9.50 0.59
C ASP A 162 17.55 -8.73 1.29
N TRP A 163 16.41 -9.40 1.43
CA TRP A 163 15.22 -8.89 2.10
C TRP A 163 15.48 -8.40 3.53
N SER A 164 16.55 -8.88 4.19
CA SER A 164 16.86 -8.49 5.58
C SER A 164 17.47 -7.09 5.68
N ARG A 165 18.09 -6.61 4.60
CA ARG A 165 18.67 -5.27 4.48
C ARG A 165 17.72 -4.25 3.83
N LEU A 166 16.58 -4.71 3.30
CA LEU A 166 15.62 -3.84 2.63
C LEU A 166 14.95 -2.89 3.63
N LEU A 167 15.11 -1.59 3.39
CA LEU A 167 14.44 -0.53 4.14
C LEU A 167 13.11 -0.19 3.46
N VAL A 168 11.99 -0.49 4.12
CA VAL A 168 10.65 -0.31 3.56
C VAL A 168 9.94 0.88 4.21
N ILE A 169 9.36 1.74 3.38
CA ILE A 169 8.41 2.77 3.79
C ILE A 169 7.07 2.41 3.20
N ASP A 170 6.12 2.04 4.04
CA ASP A 170 4.77 1.65 3.66
C ASP A 170 3.78 2.75 4.07
N PRO A 171 3.38 3.65 3.14
CA PRO A 171 2.56 4.80 3.48
C PRO A 171 1.22 4.41 4.09
N TYR A 172 0.71 3.22 3.78
CA TYR A 172 -0.48 2.65 4.38
C TYR A 172 -0.33 2.42 5.89
N VAL A 173 0.81 1.84 6.29
CA VAL A 173 1.13 1.55 7.69
C VAL A 173 1.47 2.83 8.43
N VAL A 174 2.26 3.73 7.83
CA VAL A 174 2.64 5.01 8.44
C VAL A 174 1.41 5.89 8.69
N ASP A 175 0.57 6.08 7.67
CA ASP A 175 -0.72 6.78 7.82
C ASP A 175 -1.54 6.12 8.94
N TRP A 176 -1.54 4.77 9.03
CA TRP A 176 -2.22 4.07 10.12
C TRP A 176 -1.65 4.32 11.49
N GLY A 177 -0.33 4.34 11.64
CA GLY A 177 0.33 4.68 12.89
C GLY A 177 -0.08 6.06 13.42
N ILE A 178 -0.23 7.03 12.52
CA ILE A 178 -0.56 8.42 12.86
C ILE A 178 -2.03 8.57 13.27
N VAL A 179 -2.97 8.19 12.41
CA VAL A 179 -4.41 8.49 12.62
C VAL A 179 -5.20 7.30 13.17
N ARG A 180 -4.57 6.14 13.36
CA ARG A 180 -5.14 4.94 14.00
C ARG A 180 -6.47 4.44 13.41
N GLY A 181 -6.67 4.64 12.11
CA GLY A 181 -7.87 4.17 11.39
C GLY A 181 -9.07 5.10 11.52
N GLU A 182 -8.92 6.27 12.13
CA GLU A 182 -10.03 7.20 12.37
C GLU A 182 -10.53 7.92 11.11
N LEU A 183 -9.83 7.83 9.97
CA LEU A 183 -10.23 8.47 8.71
C LEU A 183 -11.06 7.56 7.78
N GLY A 184 -11.30 6.30 8.18
CA GLY A 184 -12.07 5.34 7.40
C GLY A 184 -11.21 4.46 6.48
N PRO A 185 -11.71 4.10 5.28
CA PRO A 185 -10.97 3.25 4.34
C PRO A 185 -9.64 3.87 3.93
N ARG A 186 -8.65 3.02 3.65
CA ARG A 186 -7.25 3.42 3.40
C ARG A 186 -6.70 2.81 2.11
N ARG A 187 -7.52 2.77 1.07
CA ARG A 187 -6.99 2.46 -0.27
C ARG A 187 -6.04 3.58 -0.68
N LEU A 188 -5.10 3.34 -1.59
CA LEU A 188 -4.18 4.37 -2.06
C LEU A 188 -4.93 5.63 -2.49
N THR A 189 -6.03 5.49 -3.25
CA THR A 189 -6.93 6.60 -3.63
C THR A 189 -7.47 7.39 -2.44
N ASP A 190 -7.79 6.73 -1.32
CA ASP A 190 -8.32 7.39 -0.12
C ASP A 190 -7.22 8.19 0.60
N VAL A 191 -6.02 7.63 0.70
CA VAL A 191 -4.86 8.27 1.38
C VAL A 191 -4.28 9.38 0.51
N ALA A 192 -4.13 9.17 -0.80
CA ALA A 192 -3.71 10.17 -1.76
C ALA A 192 -4.63 11.40 -1.72
N ALA A 193 -5.96 11.19 -1.77
CA ALA A 193 -6.91 12.29 -1.66
C ALA A 193 -6.82 13.06 -0.33
N TYR A 194 -6.52 12.38 0.78
CA TYR A 194 -6.36 13.04 2.09
C TYR A 194 -5.09 13.89 2.17
N TYR A 195 -4.01 13.43 1.53
CA TYR A 195 -2.73 14.12 1.45
C TYR A 195 -2.58 15.03 0.22
N GLU A 196 -3.67 15.26 -0.52
CA GLU A 196 -3.73 16.13 -1.70
C GLU A 196 -2.81 15.70 -2.85
N VAL A 197 -2.57 14.39 -2.96
CA VAL A 197 -1.84 13.76 -4.06
C VAL A 197 -2.82 13.36 -5.17
N GLU A 198 -2.51 13.76 -6.40
CA GLU A 198 -3.30 13.40 -7.57
C GLU A 198 -3.04 11.94 -7.98
N LEU A 199 -4.12 11.19 -8.19
CA LEU A 199 -4.08 9.83 -8.74
C LEU A 199 -5.20 9.70 -9.79
N ALA A 200 -4.84 9.90 -11.05
CA ALA A 200 -5.80 9.92 -12.16
C ALA A 200 -6.13 8.52 -12.69
N ASN A 201 -5.13 7.63 -12.75
CA ASN A 201 -5.25 6.27 -13.30
C ASN A 201 -4.96 5.23 -12.20
N ALA A 202 -5.83 5.14 -11.20
CA ALA A 202 -5.71 4.09 -10.18
C ALA A 202 -5.75 2.70 -10.85
N HIS A 203 -4.98 1.75 -10.33
CA HIS A 203 -4.81 0.41 -10.89
C HIS A 203 -4.00 0.37 -12.20
N ASP A 204 -3.10 1.35 -12.36
CA ASP A 204 -1.96 1.29 -13.26
C ASP A 204 -0.70 1.33 -12.40
N ALA A 205 0.15 0.31 -12.51
CA ALA A 205 1.33 0.15 -11.65
C ALA A 205 2.21 1.42 -11.59
N LEU A 206 2.40 2.11 -12.72
CA LEU A 206 3.25 3.31 -12.74
C LEU A 206 2.59 4.50 -12.04
N ALA A 207 1.29 4.70 -12.28
CA ALA A 207 0.52 5.72 -11.59
C ALA A 207 0.45 5.46 -10.07
N ASP A 208 0.23 4.21 -9.67
CA ASP A 208 0.10 3.83 -8.26
C ASP A 208 1.45 3.90 -7.54
N ALA A 209 2.56 3.46 -8.15
CA ALA A 209 3.90 3.64 -7.56
C ALA A 209 4.29 5.13 -7.42
N ARG A 210 3.99 5.98 -8.40
CA ARG A 210 4.21 7.44 -8.29
C ARG A 210 3.37 8.04 -7.17
N ALA A 211 2.09 7.67 -7.08
CA ALA A 211 1.20 8.17 -6.04
C ALA A 211 1.65 7.67 -4.65
N ALA A 212 2.08 6.42 -4.52
CA ALA A 212 2.60 5.87 -3.27
C ALA A 212 3.85 6.63 -2.80
N LEU A 213 4.81 6.86 -3.70
CA LEU A 213 6.02 7.67 -3.44
C LEU A 213 5.66 9.07 -2.96
N GLU A 214 4.76 9.75 -3.68
CA GLU A 214 4.38 11.11 -3.34
C GLU A 214 3.58 11.16 -2.03
N VAL A 215 2.68 10.22 -1.78
CA VAL A 215 2.00 10.09 -0.48
C VAL A 215 3.01 9.92 0.65
N ALA A 216 4.03 9.06 0.49
CA ALA A 216 5.08 8.88 1.49
C ALA A 216 5.77 10.20 1.83
N ARG A 217 6.13 10.98 0.79
CA ARG A 217 6.75 12.30 0.94
C ARG A 217 5.81 13.30 1.59
N GLN A 218 4.55 13.35 1.18
CA GLN A 218 3.55 14.27 1.73
C GLN A 218 3.24 13.95 3.20
N ILE A 219 3.22 12.67 3.61
CA ILE A 219 3.13 12.27 5.03
C ILE A 219 4.35 12.81 5.79
N ALA A 220 5.55 12.50 5.32
CA ALA A 220 6.78 12.89 5.99
C ALA A 220 6.92 14.42 6.12
N ALA A 221 6.59 15.16 5.06
CA ALA A 221 6.62 16.63 5.04
C ALA A 221 5.66 17.24 6.07
N ARG A 222 4.51 16.59 6.35
CA ARG A 222 3.47 17.12 7.25
C ARG A 222 3.60 16.63 8.70
N HIS A 223 4.43 15.62 8.92
CA HIS A 223 4.58 14.97 10.21
C HIS A 223 6.06 14.90 10.58
N VAL A 224 6.56 15.91 11.29
CA VAL A 224 7.98 16.04 11.68
C VAL A 224 8.57 14.76 12.26
N GLY A 225 7.87 14.09 13.18
CA GLY A 225 8.35 12.85 13.79
C GLY A 225 8.56 11.71 12.78
N VAL A 226 7.82 11.69 11.67
CA VAL A 226 8.02 10.73 10.57
C VAL A 226 9.12 11.21 9.64
N GLY A 227 9.11 12.50 9.27
CA GLY A 227 10.06 13.06 8.31
C GLY A 227 11.50 13.07 8.81
N THR A 228 11.71 13.37 10.10
CA THR A 228 13.04 13.48 10.71
C THR A 228 13.54 12.17 11.34
N ALA A 229 12.73 11.12 11.37
CA ALA A 229 13.17 9.81 11.83
C ALA A 229 14.26 9.25 10.90
N THR A 230 15.18 8.46 11.47
CA THR A 230 15.98 7.57 10.64
C THR A 230 15.05 6.56 9.97
N VAL A 231 15.43 6.07 8.79
CA VAL A 231 14.59 5.11 8.07
C VAL A 231 14.50 3.79 8.85
N GLU A 232 15.55 3.41 9.56
CA GLU A 232 15.62 2.25 10.44
C GLU A 232 14.66 2.35 11.63
N ASP A 233 14.60 3.52 12.28
CA ASP A 233 13.63 3.77 13.35
C ASP A 233 12.20 3.73 12.79
N LEU A 234 11.98 4.33 11.61
CA LEU A 234 10.68 4.30 10.95
C LEU A 234 10.26 2.87 10.55
N VAL A 235 11.18 2.02 10.11
CA VAL A 235 10.94 0.58 9.87
C VAL A 235 10.52 -0.12 11.17
N THR A 236 11.17 0.20 12.29
CA THR A 236 10.82 -0.34 13.61
C THR A 236 9.42 0.09 14.05
N ASP A 237 9.08 1.36 13.88
CA ASP A 237 7.77 1.91 14.19
C ASP A 237 6.67 1.30 13.32
N GLN A 238 6.93 1.10 12.03
CA GLN A 238 5.99 0.44 11.11
C GLN A 238 5.71 -1.01 11.51
N ARG A 239 6.71 -1.78 11.97
CA ARG A 239 6.48 -3.13 12.51
C ARG A 239 5.50 -3.10 13.68
N ARG A 240 5.69 -2.17 14.61
CA ARG A 240 4.79 -1.99 15.76
C ARG A 240 3.39 -1.57 15.30
N TRP A 241 3.28 -0.57 14.44
CA TRP A 241 1.98 -0.08 13.95
C TRP A 241 1.22 -1.14 13.16
N TYR A 242 1.91 -1.92 12.33
CA TYR A 242 1.31 -3.03 11.59
C TYR A 242 0.78 -4.10 12.55
N ALA A 243 1.57 -4.50 13.56
CA ALA A 243 1.14 -5.48 14.56
C ALA A 243 -0.10 -5.00 15.33
N GLU A 244 -0.08 -3.75 15.82
CA GLU A 244 -1.23 -3.15 16.52
C GLU A 244 -2.48 -3.09 15.64
N ARG A 245 -2.31 -2.79 14.35
CA ARG A 245 -3.38 -2.78 13.35
C ARG A 245 -3.94 -4.18 13.09
N ALA A 246 -3.07 -5.17 12.92
CA ALA A 246 -3.47 -6.57 12.77
C ALA A 246 -4.24 -7.05 14.00
N ASP A 247 -3.81 -6.67 15.21
CA ASP A 247 -4.53 -6.99 16.44
C ASP A 247 -5.91 -6.31 16.52
N ASP A 248 -6.00 -5.03 16.12
CA ASP A 248 -7.27 -4.31 16.02
C ASP A 248 -8.25 -5.02 15.06
N TRP A 249 -7.77 -5.40 13.88
CA TRP A 249 -8.53 -6.19 12.91
C TRP A 249 -8.95 -7.55 13.50
N ASN A 250 -8.00 -8.28 14.07
CA ASN A 250 -8.21 -9.63 14.61
C ASN A 250 -9.23 -9.66 15.74
N ARG A 251 -9.35 -8.60 16.56
CA ARG A 251 -10.41 -8.50 17.57
C ARG A 251 -11.80 -8.47 16.94
N TRP A 252 -11.98 -7.72 15.85
CA TRP A 252 -13.24 -7.69 15.11
C TRP A 252 -13.45 -8.94 14.25
N ALA A 253 -12.41 -9.43 13.58
CA ALA A 253 -12.47 -10.60 12.70
C ALA A 253 -12.93 -11.86 13.45
N ARG A 254 -12.47 -12.05 14.71
CA ARG A 254 -12.92 -13.16 15.57
C ARG A 254 -14.43 -13.12 15.85
N THR A 255 -15.01 -11.94 16.04
CA THR A 255 -16.46 -11.82 16.29
C THR A 255 -17.27 -11.97 15.00
N ALA A 256 -16.68 -11.63 13.86
CA ALA A 256 -17.30 -11.69 12.54
C ALA A 256 -17.03 -13.02 11.78
N GLY A 257 -16.29 -13.97 12.35
CA GLY A 257 -15.92 -15.23 11.68
C GLY A 257 -15.05 -15.03 10.44
N ARG A 258 -14.17 -14.02 10.46
CA ARG A 258 -13.27 -13.68 9.35
C ARG A 258 -11.86 -14.20 9.59
N GLU A 259 -11.08 -14.29 8.52
CA GLU A 259 -9.66 -14.63 8.57
C GLU A 259 -8.87 -13.59 9.38
N LEU A 260 -7.81 -14.08 10.04
CA LEU A 260 -6.96 -13.29 10.92
C LEU A 260 -5.70 -12.87 10.18
N ASP A 261 -5.29 -11.62 10.39
CA ASP A 261 -4.02 -11.10 9.92
C ASP A 261 -2.89 -11.61 10.83
N ASP A 262 -1.72 -11.90 10.26
CA ASP A 262 -0.49 -12.17 11.02
C ASP A 262 0.13 -10.84 11.49
N PRO A 263 0.21 -10.56 12.81
CA PRO A 263 0.83 -9.32 13.31
C PRO A 263 2.32 -9.20 12.97
N GLN A 264 2.99 -10.31 12.61
CA GLN A 264 4.39 -10.34 12.19
C GLN A 264 4.55 -10.32 10.66
N GLY A 265 3.46 -10.21 9.91
CA GLY A 265 3.44 -10.33 8.45
C GLY A 265 4.00 -9.13 7.68
N TRP A 266 4.63 -8.16 8.35
CA TRP A 266 5.22 -6.98 7.72
C TRP A 266 6.76 -6.97 7.82
N PRO A 267 7.49 -6.60 6.74
CA PRO A 267 6.98 -6.22 5.42
C PRO A 267 6.74 -7.42 4.49
N LEU A 268 6.95 -8.65 4.98
CA LEU A 268 6.82 -9.90 4.24
C LEU A 268 6.01 -10.89 5.07
N ILE A 269 4.97 -11.49 4.50
CA ILE A 269 4.12 -12.46 5.19
C ILE A 269 4.92 -13.73 5.49
N THR A 270 4.94 -14.21 6.73
CA THR A 270 5.70 -15.44 7.03
C THR A 270 4.92 -16.69 6.57
N ALA A 271 5.62 -17.69 6.03
CA ALA A 271 5.01 -18.94 5.57
C ALA A 271 4.34 -19.77 6.71
N ALA A 272 4.61 -19.43 7.98
CA ALA A 272 4.06 -20.12 9.15
C ALA A 272 2.53 -19.95 9.30
N THR A 273 1.96 -18.90 8.68
CA THR A 273 0.52 -18.58 8.76
C THR A 273 -0.33 -19.46 7.83
N VAL A 274 0.28 -20.15 6.87
CA VAL A 274 -0.39 -20.91 5.79
C VAL A 274 -0.88 -22.30 6.24
N ARG A 275 -0.42 -22.82 7.39
CA ARG A 275 -0.68 -24.22 7.81
C ARG A 275 -1.98 -24.46 8.60
N ARG A 276 -2.88 -23.47 8.73
CA ARG A 276 -4.11 -23.64 9.53
C ARG A 276 -5.41 -23.79 8.74
N SER A 277 -5.34 -23.86 7.42
CA SER A 277 -6.52 -23.89 6.53
C SER A 277 -6.55 -25.11 5.60
N ALA A 278 -5.92 -26.22 6.00
CA ALA A 278 -6.06 -27.52 5.33
C ALA A 278 -7.11 -28.37 6.06
#